data_AF-A0A535Q9F9-F1
#
_entry.id   AF-A0A535Q9F9-F1
#
_cell.length_a   1.000
_cell.length_b   1.000
_cell.length_c   1.000
_cell.angle_alpha   90.00
_cell.angle_beta   90.00
_cell.angle_gamma   90.00
#
_symmetry.space_group_name_H-M   'P 1'
#
loop_
_entity.id
_entity.type
_entity.pdbx_description
1 polymer ?
#
loop_
_entity_poly.entity_id
_entity_poly.type
_entity_poly.pdbx_seq_one_letter_code
_entity_poly.pdbx_strand_id
1 'polypeptide(L)'
;MAAKRKPSNNKQNQDKQVLYISPDEDVTSIRERLAQASTPDVAIVIPPQTHLRSHVAWRLLQRSAQKLGKDISIVSSDPHIRAIARSVRFKAAATLPAALM
;
A
#
# COMPACT_ATOMS: atom_id res chain seq x y z
N MET A 1 16.87 30.26 -24.62
CA MET A 1 15.71 30.04 -23.73
C MET A 1 15.74 28.61 -23.22
N ALA A 2 16.06 28.41 -21.95
CA ALA A 2 16.30 27.09 -21.36
C ALA A 2 15.00 26.49 -20.80
N ALA A 3 14.47 25.44 -21.45
CA ALA A 3 13.46 24.58 -20.86
C ALA A 3 14.16 23.45 -20.09
N LYS A 4 14.35 23.67 -18.79
CA LYS A 4 14.93 22.73 -17.83
C LYS A 4 14.01 21.52 -17.69
N ARG A 5 14.27 20.45 -18.45
CA ARG A 5 13.63 19.14 -18.26
C ARG A 5 14.07 18.61 -16.89
N LYS A 6 13.12 18.54 -15.94
CA LYS A 6 13.33 17.88 -14.64
C LYS A 6 13.80 16.44 -14.89
N PRO A 7 14.82 15.95 -14.18
CA PRO A 7 15.26 14.57 -14.31
C PRO A 7 14.13 13.64 -13.87
N SER A 8 13.64 12.82 -14.80
CA SER A 8 12.60 11.83 -14.57
C SER A 8 13.08 10.80 -13.53
N ASN A 9 12.34 10.74 -12.44
CA ASN A 9 12.58 9.99 -11.21
C ASN A 9 12.38 8.46 -11.40
N ASN A 10 13.09 7.85 -12.35
CA ASN A 10 12.89 6.45 -12.77
C ASN A 10 13.57 5.40 -11.87
N LYS A 11 14.31 5.79 -10.83
CA LYS A 11 15.04 4.84 -9.95
C LYS A 11 14.31 4.44 -8.67
N GLN A 12 13.16 5.03 -8.34
CA GLN A 12 12.46 4.74 -7.09
C GLN A 12 11.41 3.61 -7.18
N ASN A 13 11.08 3.12 -8.37
CA ASN A 13 9.93 2.22 -8.56
C ASN A 13 10.28 0.77 -8.95
N GLN A 14 11.55 0.41 -9.18
CA GLN A 14 11.91 -0.97 -9.58
C GLN A 14 11.92 -1.97 -8.41
N ASP A 15 11.98 -1.49 -7.16
CA ASP A 15 12.07 -2.35 -5.97
C ASP A 15 10.76 -2.42 -5.16
N LYS A 16 9.64 -1.91 -5.71
CA LYS A 16 8.37 -1.88 -5.01
C LYS A 16 7.54 -3.12 -5.31
N GLN A 17 7.27 -3.92 -4.29
CA GLN A 17 6.47 -5.12 -4.42
C GLN A 17 4.98 -4.77 -4.35
N VAL A 18 4.17 -5.34 -5.25
CA VAL A 18 2.72 -5.16 -5.25
C VAL A 18 2.04 -6.41 -4.65
N LEU A 19 1.17 -6.19 -3.67
CA LEU A 19 0.39 -7.22 -3.00
C LEU A 19 -1.10 -7.01 -3.26
N TYR A 20 -1.71 -7.90 -4.02
CA TYR A 20 -3.16 -7.91 -4.24
C TYR A 20 -3.84 -8.71 -3.13
N ILE A 21 -4.83 -8.09 -2.46
CA ILE A 21 -5.59 -8.70 -1.37
C ILE A 21 -6.92 -9.20 -1.91
N SER A 22 -7.26 -10.46 -1.61
CA SER A 22 -8.57 -11.01 -1.96
C SER A 22 -9.66 -10.46 -1.03
N PRO A 23 -10.93 -10.37 -1.49
CA PRO A 23 -12.02 -9.83 -0.68
C PRO A 23 -12.23 -10.52 0.67
N ASP A 24 -11.96 -11.82 0.73
CA ASP A 24 -12.11 -12.74 1.87
C ASP A 24 -10.87 -12.78 2.79
N GLU A 25 -9.74 -12.18 2.38
CA GLU A 25 -8.56 -12.11 3.23
C GLU A 25 -8.80 -11.22 4.45
N ASP A 26 -8.36 -11.71 5.62
CA ASP A 26 -8.41 -10.98 6.88
C ASP A 26 -7.09 -10.28 7.21
N VAL A 27 -7.10 -9.50 8.30
CA VAL A 27 -5.91 -8.75 8.73
C VAL A 27 -4.73 -9.65 9.10
N THR A 28 -4.97 -10.89 9.54
CA THR A 28 -3.93 -11.85 9.91
C THR A 28 -3.22 -12.35 8.65
N SER A 29 -3.98 -12.81 7.65
CA SER A 29 -3.42 -13.25 6.36
C SER A 29 -2.61 -12.16 5.67
N ILE A 30 -3.13 -10.92 5.66
CA ILE A 30 -2.42 -9.77 5.07
C ILE A 30 -1.10 -9.52 5.80
N ARG A 31 -1.06 -9.65 7.14
CA ARG A 31 0.16 -9.45 7.94
C ARG A 31 1.21 -10.53 7.68
N GLU A 32 0.79 -11.77 7.50
CA GLU A 32 1.70 -12.88 7.17
C GLU A 32 2.35 -12.67 5.80
N ARG A 33 1.54 -12.29 4.80
CA ARG A 33 2.05 -11.96 3.45
C ARG A 33 2.99 -10.76 3.48
N LEU A 34 2.68 -9.75 4.28
CA LEU A 34 3.56 -8.59 4.48
C LEU A 34 4.91 -8.98 5.10
N ALA A 35 4.92 -9.95 6.03
CA ALA A 35 6.15 -10.47 6.62
C ALA A 35 7.00 -11.25 5.61
N GLN A 36 6.36 -11.89 4.63
CA GLN A 36 7.03 -12.63 3.55
C GLN A 36 7.45 -11.73 2.37
N ALA A 37 7.02 -10.48 2.33
CA ALA A 37 7.39 -9.54 1.26
C ALA A 37 8.91 -9.35 1.22
N SER A 38 9.49 -9.46 0.02
CA SER A 38 10.95 -9.44 -0.19
C SER A 38 11.54 -8.04 -0.11
N THR A 39 10.74 -7.00 -0.35
CA THR A 39 11.22 -5.62 -0.35
C THR A 39 10.60 -4.80 0.79
N PRO A 40 11.28 -3.74 1.27
CA PRO A 40 10.71 -2.84 2.27
C PRO A 40 9.56 -1.98 1.74
N ASP A 41 9.56 -1.62 0.46
CA ASP A 41 8.51 -0.79 -0.15
C ASP A 41 7.42 -1.68 -0.77
N VAL A 42 6.21 -1.63 -0.20
CA VAL A 42 5.10 -2.51 -0.57
C VAL A 42 3.86 -1.68 -0.93
N ALA A 43 3.31 -1.89 -2.12
CA ALA A 43 1.98 -1.44 -2.48
C ALA A 43 0.96 -2.53 -2.15
N ILE A 44 -0.07 -2.23 -1.36
CA ILE A 44 -1.16 -3.16 -1.07
C ILE A 44 -2.41 -2.67 -1.81
N VAL A 45 -2.90 -3.49 -2.74
CA VAL A 45 -4.13 -3.23 -3.50
C VAL A 45 -5.30 -3.87 -2.76
N ILE A 46 -6.23 -3.02 -2.32
CA ILE A 46 -7.39 -3.44 -1.52
C ILE A 46 -8.66 -3.22 -2.36
N PRO A 47 -9.42 -4.29 -2.67
CA PRO A 47 -10.69 -4.17 -3.38
C PRO A 47 -11.76 -3.50 -2.50
N PRO A 48 -12.82 -2.91 -3.11
CA PRO A 48 -13.94 -2.31 -2.35
C PRO A 48 -14.64 -3.32 -1.42
N GLN A 49 -14.73 -4.57 -1.86
CA GLN A 49 -15.17 -5.70 -1.05
C GLN A 49 -13.96 -6.19 -0.25
N THR A 50 -13.88 -5.84 1.03
CA THR A 50 -12.84 -6.34 1.94
C THR A 50 -13.40 -6.57 3.34
N HIS A 51 -12.80 -7.52 4.07
CA HIS A 51 -13.02 -7.73 5.50
C HIS A 51 -12.23 -6.73 6.38
N LEU A 52 -11.30 -5.96 5.79
CA LEU A 52 -10.51 -4.93 6.48
C LEU A 52 -11.31 -3.64 6.72
N ARG A 53 -12.44 -3.72 7.44
CA ARG A 53 -13.37 -2.59 7.65
C ARG A 53 -13.21 -1.87 8.98
N SER A 54 -12.58 -2.50 9.98
CA SER A 54 -12.46 -1.90 11.32
C SER A 54 -11.20 -1.07 11.47
N HIS A 55 -11.31 0.11 12.08
CA HIS A 55 -10.15 0.99 12.35
C HIS A 55 -9.07 0.30 13.21
N VAL A 56 -9.45 -0.68 14.03
CA VAL A 56 -8.51 -1.49 14.82
C VAL A 56 -7.65 -2.36 13.92
N ALA A 57 -8.25 -3.05 12.93
CA ALA A 57 -7.51 -3.88 11.98
C ALA A 57 -6.47 -3.07 11.20
N TRP A 58 -6.84 -1.87 10.74
CA TRP A 58 -5.92 -0.94 10.08
C TRP A 58 -4.75 -0.52 10.98
N ARG A 59 -4.98 -0.25 12.27
CA ARG A 59 -3.90 0.06 13.23
C ARG A 59 -3.00 -1.16 13.47
N LEU A 60 -3.55 -2.37 13.55
CA LEU A 60 -2.77 -3.59 13.71
C LEU A 60 -1.85 -3.84 12.51
N LEU A 61 -2.39 -3.66 11.30
CA LEU A 61 -1.60 -3.73 10.07
C LEU A 61 -0.50 -2.68 10.07
N GLN A 62 -0.80 -1.43 10.43
CA GLN A 62 0.18 -0.35 10.47
C GLN A 62 1.31 -0.60 11.47
N ARG A 63 0.98 -1.05 12.68
CA ARG A 63 2.00 -1.41 13.68
C ARG A 63 2.87 -2.57 13.21
N SER A 64 2.28 -3.54 12.52
CA SER A 64 3.02 -4.67 11.97
C SER A 64 3.99 -4.23 10.88
N ALA A 65 3.54 -3.34 9.98
CA ALA A 65 4.37 -2.73 8.96
C ALA A 65 5.58 -2.00 9.56
N GLN A 66 5.34 -1.18 10.60
CA GLN A 66 6.40 -0.48 11.30
C GLN A 66 7.41 -1.42 11.95
N LYS A 67 6.94 -2.48 12.62
CA LYS A 67 7.81 -3.48 13.25
C LYS A 67 8.67 -4.24 12.23
N LEU A 68 8.13 -4.45 11.03
CA LEU A 68 8.82 -5.14 9.93
C LEU A 68 9.68 -4.19 9.07
N GLY A 69 9.72 -2.89 9.39
CA GLY A 69 10.45 -1.90 8.59
C GLY A 69 9.88 -1.71 7.18
N LYS A 70 8.59 -1.98 6.97
CA LYS A 70 7.92 -1.86 5.67
C LYS A 70 7.31 -0.47 5.48
N ASP A 71 7.57 0.15 4.33
CA ASP A 71 6.88 1.35 3.85
C ASP A 71 5.70 0.93 2.97
N ILE A 72 4.49 1.14 3.47
CA ILE A 72 3.27 0.65 2.82
C ILE A 72 2.50 1.77 2.16
N SER A 73 2.13 1.55 0.89
CA SER A 73 1.18 2.38 0.15
C SER A 73 -0.10 1.59 -0.14
N ILE A 74 -1.24 2.11 0.30
CA ILE A 74 -2.55 1.52 0.06
C ILE A 74 -3.09 2.01 -1.29
N VAL A 75 -3.52 1.09 -2.13
CA VAL A 75 -4.18 1.39 -3.39
C VAL A 75 -5.58 0.81 -3.36
N SER A 76 -6.59 1.66 -3.58
CA SER A 76 -7.97 1.20 -3.67
C SER A 76 -8.78 2.19 -4.49
N SER A 77 -9.68 1.69 -5.32
CA SER A 77 -10.68 2.52 -6.02
C SER A 77 -11.69 3.14 -5.05
N ASP A 78 -11.91 2.54 -3.88
CA ASP A 78 -12.85 3.00 -2.87
C ASP A 78 -12.28 4.20 -2.05
N PRO A 79 -12.94 5.38 -2.09
CA PRO A 79 -12.51 6.55 -1.32
C PRO A 79 -12.57 6.36 0.20
N HIS A 80 -13.48 5.55 0.73
CA HIS A 80 -13.63 5.29 2.15
C HIS A 80 -12.44 4.48 2.69
N ILE A 81 -12.03 3.44 1.95
CA ILE A 81 -10.82 2.66 2.26
C ILE A 81 -9.58 3.58 2.30
N ARG A 82 -9.43 4.46 1.31
CA ARG A 82 -8.33 5.43 1.29
C ARG A 82 -8.38 6.41 2.47
N ALA A 83 -9.57 6.82 2.90
CA ALA A 83 -9.72 7.71 4.05
C ALA A 83 -9.29 7.04 5.36
N ILE A 84 -9.71 5.80 5.61
CA ILE A 84 -9.29 5.04 6.80
C ILE A 84 -7.78 4.74 6.77
N ALA A 85 -7.24 4.36 5.61
CA ALA A 85 -5.80 4.15 5.45
C ALA A 85 -5.00 5.40 5.86
N ARG A 86 -5.42 6.59 5.42
CA ARG A 86 -4.79 7.85 5.79
C ARG A 86 -4.97 8.20 7.27
N SER A 87 -6.10 7.88 7.88
CA SER A 87 -6.33 8.13 9.31
C SER A 87 -5.38 7.34 10.21
N VAL A 88 -4.88 6.19 9.73
CA VAL A 88 -3.83 5.41 10.40
C VAL A 88 -2.42 5.67 9.84
N ARG A 89 -2.22 6.74 9.07
CA ARG A 89 -0.93 7.19 8.53
C ARG A 89 -0.32 6.33 7.41
N PHE A 90 -1.12 5.54 6.70
CA PHE A 90 -0.68 4.99 5.42
C PHE A 90 -0.71 6.06 4.31
N LYS A 91 0.22 5.93 3.35
CA LYS A 91 0.07 6.58 2.04
C LYS A 91 -1.11 5.90 1.32
N ALA A 92 -1.96 6.66 0.63
CA ALA A 92 -3.11 6.08 -0.08
C ALA A 92 -3.37 6.74 -1.45
N ALA A 93 -3.54 5.92 -2.49
CA ALA A 93 -3.79 6.32 -3.87
C ALA A 93 -4.97 5.55 -4.48
N ALA A 94 -5.59 6.12 -5.52
CA ALA A 94 -6.72 5.49 -6.21
C ALA A 94 -6.27 4.39 -7.19
N THR A 95 -5.07 4.54 -7.76
CA THR A 95 -4.51 3.64 -8.78
C THR A 95 -3.05 3.37 -8.47
N LEU A 96 -2.53 2.25 -8.98
CA LEU A 96 -1.09 2.02 -9.02
C LEU A 96 -0.46 3.05 -9.97
N PRO A 97 0.75 3.55 -9.67
CA PRO A 97 1.56 4.27 -10.65
C PRO A 97 1.77 3.42 -11.91
N ALA A 98 1.75 4.03 -13.10
CA ALA A 98 1.96 3.33 -14.37
C ALA A 98 3.28 2.53 -14.45
N ALA A 99 4.27 2.86 -13.61
CA ALA A 99 5.54 2.15 -13.50
C ALA A 99 5.44 0.79 -12.76
N LEU A 100 4.29 0.48 -12.16
CA LEU A 100 4.01 -0.72 -11.37
C LEU A 100 2.81 -1.51 -11.91
N MET A 101 2.30 -1.11 -13.09
CA MET A 101 1.23 -1.79 -13.81
C MET A 101 1.80 -2.86 -14.74
#